data_AF-A0A847YEG2-F1
#
_entry.id   AF-A0A847YEG2-F1
#
_cell.length_a   1.000
_cell.length_b   1.000
_cell.length_c   1.000
_cell.angle_alpha   90.00
_cell.angle_beta   90.00
_cell.angle_gamma   90.00
#
_symmetry.space_group_name_H-M   'P 1'
#
loop_
_entity.id
_entity.type
_entity.pdbx_description
1 polymer ?
#
loop_
_entity_poly.entity_id
_entity_poly.type
_entity_poly.pdbx_seq_one_letter_code
_entity_poly.pdbx_strand_id
1 'polypeptide(L)' 'MSKNKRAVHVATIKKHHKGKTYVTHLLRRTFREGGKVKHVTLGNLSDLPDDLIEVIRRR' A
#
# COMPACT_ATOMS: atom_id res chain seq x y z
N MET A 1 13.06 -2.62 -22.27
CA MET A 1 12.19 -2.37 -21.10
C MET A 1 12.64 -3.24 -19.95
N SER A 2 12.81 -2.68 -18.74
CA SER A 2 13.35 -3.40 -17.58
C SER A 2 12.50 -4.64 -17.23
N LYS A 3 13.13 -5.82 -17.28
CA LYS A 3 12.52 -7.15 -17.11
C LYS A 3 12.15 -7.50 -15.66
N ASN A 4 12.34 -6.56 -14.72
CA ASN A 4 12.10 -6.77 -13.30
C ASN A 4 10.84 -6.03 -12.84
N LYS A 5 9.67 -6.64 -13.10
CA LYS A 5 8.40 -6.15 -12.57
C LYS A 5 8.43 -6.31 -11.04
N ARG A 6 8.65 -5.20 -10.32
CA ARG A 6 8.69 -5.20 -8.85
C ARG A 6 7.26 -5.28 -8.34
N ALA A 7 6.94 -6.34 -7.60
CA ALA A 7 5.62 -6.52 -7.02
C ALA A 7 5.28 -5.38 -6.05
N VAL A 8 4.03 -4.91 -6.14
CA VAL A 8 3.46 -3.89 -5.26
C VAL A 8 2.18 -4.46 -4.64
N HIS A 9 1.77 -3.91 -3.50
CA HIS A 9 0.51 -4.26 -2.84
C HIS A 9 -0.11 -3.03 -2.19
N VAL A 10 -1.43 -3.09 -1.98
CA VAL A 10 -2.17 -2.07 -1.21
C VAL A 10 -2.20 -2.49 0.26
N ALA A 11 -1.62 -1.67 1.13
CA ALA A 11 -1.73 -1.81 2.58
C ALA A 11 -2.84 -0.92 3.12
N THR A 12 -3.68 -1.45 4.01
CA THR A 12 -4.70 -0.67 4.71
C THR A 12 -4.31 -0.52 6.17
N ILE A 13 -4.22 0.71 6.63
CA ILE A 13 -3.93 1.03 8.03
C ILE A 13 -5.20 1.61 8.63
N LYS A 14 -5.68 1.01 9.72
CA LYS A 14 -6.82 1.52 10.48
C LYS A 14 -6.32 2.07 11.81
N LYS A 15 -6.68 3.31 12.12
CA LYS A 15 -6.36 3.97 13.39
C LYS A 15 -7.65 4.41 14.05
N HIS A 16 -7.90 3.91 15.26
CA HIS A 16 -9.01 4.37 16.09
C HIS A 16 -8.53 5.53 16.97
N HIS A 17 -9.23 6.66 16.92
CA HIS A 17 -8.89 7.84 17.70
C HIS A 17 -10.15 8.66 18.01
N LYS A 18 -10.39 8.92 19.30
CA LYS A 18 -11.56 9.68 19.81
C LYS A 18 -12.89 9.22 19.20
N GLY A 19 -13.14 7.92 19.19
CA GLY A 19 -14.37 7.32 18.64
C GLY A 19 -14.48 7.34 17.11
N LYS A 20 -13.48 7.85 16.38
CA LYS A 20 -13.44 7.84 14.92
C LYS A 20 -12.43 6.81 14.42
N THR A 21 -12.75 6.15 13.31
CA THR A 21 -11.84 5.23 12.61
C THR A 21 -11.28 5.93 11.39
N TYR A 22 -9.98 6.17 11.39
CA TYR A 22 -9.24 6.70 10.25
C TYR A 22 -8.69 5.53 9.45
N VAL A 23 -8.97 5.51 8.15
CA VAL A 23 -8.49 4.49 7.23
C VAL A 23 -7.53 5.15 6.25
N THR A 24 -6.37 4.52 6.04
CA THR A 24 -5.38 4.98 5.06
C THR A 24 -5.00 3.81 4.17
N HIS A 25 -5.06 4.03 2.86
CA HIS A 25 -4.64 3.07 1.84
C HIS A 25 -3.31 3.50 1.23
N LEU A 26 -2.29 2.65 1.32
CA LEU A 26 -0.94 2.94 0.83
C LEU A 26 -0.52 1.92 -0.22
N LEU A 27 0.04 2.39 -1.34
CA LEU A 27 0.75 1.54 -2.28
C LEU A 27 2.17 1.28 -1.76
N ARG A 28 2.54 0.02 -1.57
CA ARG A 28 3.82 -0.37 -0.97
C ARG A 28 4.50 -1.46 -1.79
N ARG A 29 5.83 -1.53 -1.68
CA ARG A 29 6.61 -2.68 -2.15
C ARG A 29 7.55 -3.17 -1.06
N THR A 30 7.82 -4.48 -1.09
CA THR A 30 8.88 -5.10 -0.29
C THR A 30 10.19 -5.11 -1.05
N PHE A 31 11.29 -4.97 -0.34
CA PHE A 31 12.64 -5.14 -0.87
C PHE A 31 13.54 -5.72 0.22
N ARG A 32 14.67 -6.32 -0.17
CA ARG A 32 15.68 -6.80 0.78
C ARG A 32 16.88 -5.87 0.78
N GLU A 33 17.35 -5.53 1.97
CA GLU A 33 18.55 -4.72 2.18
C GLU A 33 19.29 -5.27 3.40
N GLY A 34 20.56 -5.64 3.24
CA GLY A 34 21.37 -6.22 4.32
C GLY A 34 20.73 -7.47 4.96
N GLY A 35 20.15 -8.35 4.13
CA GLY A 35 19.47 -9.57 4.61
C GLY A 35 18.10 -9.36 5.26
N LYS A 36 17.65 -8.11 5.44
CA LYS A 36 16.36 -7.79 6.06
C LYS A 36 15.31 -7.44 5.00
N VAL A 37 14.07 -7.90 5.20
CA VAL A 37 12.92 -7.45 4.40
C VAL A 37 12.49 -6.08 4.91
N LYS A 38 12.40 -5.11 4.00
CA LYS A 38 11.94 -3.75 4.26
C LYS A 38 10.75 -3.44 3.36
N HIS A 39 9.97 -2.44 3.77
CA HIS A 39 8.84 -1.91 3.01
C HIS A 39 9.10 -0.46 2.65
N VAL A 40 8.83 -0.07 1.41
CA VAL A 40 8.82 1.33 0.99
C VAL A 40 7.43 1.71 0.50
N THR A 41 6.95 2.87 0.93
CA THR A 41 5.70 3.48 0.45
C THR A 41 5.98 4.18 -0.88
N LEU A 42 5.17 3.85 -1.88
CA LEU A 42 5.26 4.40 -3.23
C LEU A 42 4.25 5.54 -3.44
N GLY A 43 3.15 5.52 -2.70
CA GLY A 43 2.12 6.55 -2.77
C GLY A 43 0.98 6.31 -1.80
N ASN A 44 0.22 7.37 -1.53
CA ASN A 44 -1.04 7.32 -0.80
C ASN A 44 -2.18 7.17 -1.82
N LEU A 45 -3.12 6.27 -1.56
CA LEU A 45 -4.28 5.99 -2.39
C LEU A 45 -5.59 6.41 -1.71
N SER A 46 -5.53 7.02 -0.52
CA SER A 46 -6.72 7.27 0.31
C SER A 46 -7.68 8.31 -0.28
N ASP A 47 -7.23 9.14 -1.22
CA ASP A 47 -8.06 10.13 -1.92
C ASP A 47 -8.76 9.54 -3.15
N LEU A 48 -8.47 8.27 -3.48
CA LEU A 48 -9.15 7.57 -4.57
C LEU A 48 -10.50 7.00 -4.10
N PRO A 49 -11.47 6.85 -5.02
CA PRO A 49 -12.69 6.10 -4.75
C PRO A 49 -12.43 4.66 -4.29
N ASP A 50 -13.27 4.15 -3.37
CA ASP A 50 -13.12 2.83 -2.75
C ASP A 50 -13.14 1.69 -3.78
N ASP A 51 -13.97 1.81 -4.81
CA ASP A 51 -14.09 0.83 -5.91
C ASP A 51 -12.78 0.74 -6.70
N LEU A 52 -12.12 1.86 -6.96
CA LEU A 52 -10.83 1.89 -7.62
C LEU A 52 -9.74 1.26 -6.74
N ILE A 53 -9.74 1.56 -5.43
CA ILE A 53 -8.80 0.94 -4.49
C ILE A 53 -8.98 -0.57 -4.45
N GLU A 54 -10.22 -1.05 -4.51
CA GLU A 54 -10.54 -2.47 -4.54
C GLU A 54 -10.05 -3.15 -5.83
N VAL A 55 -10.24 -2.52 -6.99
CA VAL A 55 -9.70 -3.02 -8.26
C VAL A 55 -8.18 -3.18 -8.20
N ILE A 56 -7.47 -2.19 -7.67
CA ILE A 56 -6.00 -2.24 -7.52
C ILE A 56 -5.58 -3.37 -6.57
N ARG A 57 -6.35 -3.64 -5.51
CA ARG A 57 -6.04 -4.68 -4.53
C ARG A 57 -6.18 -6.10 -5.08
N ARG A 58 -7.02 -6.30 -6.09
CA ARG A 58 -7.36 -7.62 -6.68
C ARG A 58 -6.42 -8.05 -7.82
N ARG A 59 -5.51 -7.17 -8.26
CA ARG A 59 -4.61 -7.37 -9.42
C ARG A 59 -3.17 -7.56 -8.99
#